data_AF-A0A850M9U1-F1
#
_entry.id   AF-A0A850M9U1-F1
#
_cell.length_a   1.000
_cell.length_b   1.000
_cell.length_c   1.000
_cell.angle_alpha   90.00
_cell.angle_beta   90.00
_cell.angle_gamma   90.00
#
_symmetry.space_group_name_H-M   'P 1'
#
loop_
_entity.id
_entity.type
_entity.pdbx_description
1 polymer ?
#
loop_
_entity_poly.entity_id
_entity_poly.type
_entity_poly.pdbx_seq_one_letter_code
_entity_poly.pdbx_strand_id
1 'polypeptide(L)'
;LGAPYFKIVGMARAPLAAVMVGKTIGKTIDSGEIPVYIARFGRTKSEIFVTAIELQRKFGNKFDSIPTSAIGLYTYLKRLEQGLKQLMCGARKFALEYITRDDISSLTRKSAEISGIRYIMECDKEEAEKILDD
;
A
#
# COMPACT_ATOMS: atom_id res chain seq x y z
N LEU A 1 11.88 -9.31 8.81
CA LEU A 1 12.53 -8.50 9.88
C LEU A 1 11.94 -8.76 11.27
N GLY A 2 10.63 -8.56 11.47
CA GLY A 2 10.00 -8.65 12.80
C GLY A 2 9.55 -10.01 13.30
N ALA A 3 9.46 -11.00 12.40
CA ALA A 3 8.93 -12.31 12.73
C ALA A 3 9.94 -13.12 13.58
N PRO A 4 9.46 -13.92 14.54
CA PRO A 4 8.04 -14.18 14.86
C PRO A 4 7.40 -13.19 15.86
N TYR A 5 8.15 -12.21 16.36
CA TYR A 5 7.78 -11.39 17.53
C TYR A 5 6.72 -10.32 17.24
N PHE A 6 6.80 -9.63 16.11
CA PHE A 6 5.82 -8.59 15.75
C PHE A 6 4.61 -9.19 15.04
N LYS A 7 3.41 -8.89 15.55
CA LYS A 7 2.12 -9.36 14.98
C LYS A 7 1.28 -8.26 14.35
N ILE A 8 1.56 -6.99 14.67
CA ILE A 8 0.79 -5.82 14.23
C ILE A 8 1.75 -4.69 13.85
N VAL A 9 1.38 -3.91 12.84
CA VAL A 9 2.09 -2.69 12.44
C VAL A 9 1.20 -1.48 12.70
N GLY A 10 1.62 -0.63 13.64
CA GLY A 10 1.02 0.68 13.85
C GLY A 10 1.50 1.68 12.80
N MET A 11 0.58 2.43 12.18
CA MET A 11 0.91 3.44 11.17
C MET A 11 0.44 4.83 11.65
N ALA A 12 1.34 5.82 11.61
CA ALA A 12 1.02 7.19 12.03
C ALA A 12 1.16 8.18 10.86
N ARG A 13 2.40 8.55 10.52
CA ARG A 13 2.68 9.65 9.57
C ARG A 13 2.02 9.46 8.20
N ALA A 14 2.11 8.27 7.60
CA ALA A 14 1.61 8.06 6.25
C ALA A 14 0.06 8.12 6.16
N PRO A 15 -0.72 7.41 7.01
CA PRO A 15 -2.17 7.60 7.06
C PRO A 15 -2.60 9.05 7.35
N LEU A 16 -1.92 9.72 8.29
CA LEU A 16 -2.22 11.11 8.63
C LEU A 16 -1.97 12.04 7.44
N ALA A 17 -0.88 11.85 6.70
CA ALA A 17 -0.62 12.62 5.50
C ALA A 17 -1.72 12.41 4.44
N ALA A 18 -2.20 11.17 4.26
CA ALA A 18 -3.32 10.90 3.34
C ALA A 18 -4.61 11.62 3.75
N VAL A 19 -4.93 11.66 5.05
CA VAL A 19 -6.06 12.42 5.62
C VAL A 19 -5.90 13.91 5.31
N MET A 20 -4.72 14.47 5.58
CA MET A 20 -4.44 15.90 5.41
C MET A 20 -4.49 16.31 3.94
N VAL A 21 -3.92 15.51 3.03
CA VAL A 21 -4.00 15.74 1.58
C VAL A 21 -5.46 15.68 1.11
N GLY A 22 -6.23 14.67 1.52
CA GLY A 22 -7.65 14.57 1.18
C GLY A 22 -8.46 15.77 1.68
N LYS A 23 -8.16 16.28 2.88
CA LYS A 23 -8.76 17.50 3.43
C LYS A 23 -8.42 18.74 2.61
N THR A 24 -7.15 18.91 2.25
CA THR A 24 -6.69 20.05 1.44
C THR A 24 -7.34 20.06 0.07
N ILE A 25 -7.40 18.90 -0.60
CA ILE A 25 -8.06 18.76 -1.90
C ILE A 25 -9.56 19.11 -1.78
N GLY A 26 -10.24 18.62 -0.74
CA GLY A 26 -11.64 18.97 -0.48
C GLY A 26 -11.85 20.48 -0.38
N LYS A 27 -11.02 21.18 0.40
CA LYS A 27 -11.07 22.64 0.50
C LYS A 27 -10.87 23.35 -0.84
N THR A 28 -9.95 22.88 -1.68
CA THR A 28 -9.71 23.48 -3.01
C THR A 28 -10.86 23.22 -3.99
N ILE A 29 -11.59 22.11 -3.81
CA ILE A 29 -12.82 21.83 -4.57
C ILE A 29 -13.90 22.81 -4.12
N ASP A 30 -14.10 22.96 -2.80
CA ASP A 30 -15.12 23.84 -2.23
C ASP A 30 -14.87 25.31 -2.57
N SER A 31 -13.61 25.76 -2.65
CA SER A 31 -13.25 27.13 -3.06
C SER A 31 -13.21 27.34 -4.58
N GLY A 32 -13.30 26.27 -5.38
CA GLY A 32 -13.12 26.34 -6.84
C GLY A 32 -11.68 26.56 -7.31
N GLU A 33 -10.71 26.62 -6.40
CA GLU A 33 -9.28 26.88 -6.67
C GLU A 33 -8.49 25.58 -6.84
N ILE A 34 -8.99 24.67 -7.67
CA ILE A 34 -8.36 23.36 -7.87
C ILE A 34 -7.05 23.53 -8.65
N PRO A 35 -5.89 23.07 -8.12
CA PRO A 35 -4.63 23.15 -8.83
C PRO A 35 -4.70 22.46 -10.19
N VAL A 36 -4.03 23.02 -11.21
CA VAL A 36 -4.06 22.51 -12.60
C VAL A 36 -3.70 21.02 -12.68
N TYR A 37 -2.75 20.57 -11.86
CA TYR A 37 -2.34 19.17 -11.85
C TYR A 37 -3.42 18.21 -11.33
N ILE A 38 -4.37 18.67 -10.53
CA ILE A 38 -5.53 17.92 -10.04
C ILE A 38 -6.71 18.09 -11.00
N ALA A 39 -6.92 19.32 -11.50
CA ALA A 39 -8.04 19.66 -12.38
C ALA A 39 -8.09 18.80 -13.66
N ARG A 40 -6.94 18.27 -14.11
CA ARG A 40 -6.88 17.30 -15.21
C ARG A 40 -7.70 16.02 -14.98
N PHE A 41 -7.97 15.66 -13.73
CA PHE A 41 -8.74 14.48 -13.34
C PHE A 41 -10.22 14.79 -13.09
N GLY A 42 -10.59 16.08 -13.01
CA GLY A 42 -11.95 16.53 -12.77
C GLY A 42 -12.02 17.70 -11.79
N ARG A 43 -13.24 18.10 -11.45
CA ARG A 43 -13.53 19.24 -10.57
C ARG A 43 -14.35 18.87 -9.34
N THR A 44 -14.90 17.66 -9.28
CA THR A 44 -15.69 17.18 -8.15
C THR A 44 -14.94 16.12 -7.37
N LYS A 45 -15.36 15.87 -6.11
CA LYS A 45 -14.81 14.76 -5.31
C LYS A 45 -14.96 13.40 -6.00
N SER A 46 -16.02 13.21 -6.79
CA SER A 46 -16.33 11.97 -7.50
C SER A 46 -15.35 11.68 -8.62
N GLU A 47 -14.88 12.73 -9.30
CA GLU A 47 -13.94 12.62 -10.40
C GLU A 47 -12.49 12.54 -9.89
N ILE A 48 -12.15 13.32 -8.86
CA ILE A 48 -10.78 13.44 -8.36
C ILE A 48 -10.35 12.23 -7.54
N PHE A 49 -11.23 11.66 -6.70
CA PHE A 49 -10.86 10.54 -5.84
C PHE A 49 -11.20 9.21 -6.52
N VAL A 50 -10.19 8.39 -6.79
CA VAL A 50 -10.33 7.10 -7.50
C VAL A 50 -11.31 6.12 -6.83
N THR A 51 -11.41 6.12 -5.50
CA THR A 51 -12.35 5.24 -4.78
C THR A 51 -13.75 5.84 -4.64
N ALA A 52 -14.00 7.05 -5.15
CA ALA A 52 -15.28 7.72 -4.95
C ALA A 52 -16.45 6.95 -5.56
N ILE A 53 -16.28 6.39 -6.76
CA ILE A 53 -17.33 5.60 -7.44
C ILE A 53 -17.70 4.35 -6.61
N GLU A 54 -16.70 3.66 -6.06
CA GLU A 54 -16.92 2.51 -5.17
C GLU A 54 -17.70 2.93 -3.92
N LEU A 55 -17.29 4.04 -3.29
CA LEU A 55 -17.94 4.58 -2.10
C LEU A 55 -19.37 5.08 -2.41
N GLN A 56 -19.62 5.68 -3.56
CA GLN A 56 -20.95 6.08 -4.02
C GLN A 56 -21.87 4.87 -4.17
N ARG A 57 -21.40 3.79 -4.81
CA ARG A 57 -22.17 2.55 -4.91
C ARG A 57 -22.49 1.96 -3.55
N LYS A 58 -21.54 2.03 -2.61
CA LYS A 58 -21.69 1.48 -1.26
C LYS A 58 -22.60 2.31 -0.35
N PHE A 59 -22.54 3.63 -0.43
CA PHE A 59 -23.21 4.54 0.51
C PHE A 59 -24.40 5.30 -0.10
N GLY A 60 -24.59 5.24 -1.42
CA GLY A 60 -25.66 5.94 -2.13
C GLY A 60 -25.70 7.42 -1.77
N ASN A 61 -26.89 7.91 -1.41
CA ASN A 61 -27.13 9.29 -1.00
C ASN A 61 -26.28 9.74 0.20
N LYS A 62 -25.78 8.82 1.04
CA LYS A 62 -24.91 9.16 2.17
C LYS A 62 -23.48 9.47 1.75
N PHE A 63 -23.07 9.16 0.52
CA PHE A 63 -21.74 9.49 0.01
C PHE A 63 -21.42 10.98 0.19
N ASP A 64 -22.42 11.84 0.02
CA ASP A 64 -22.16 13.26 0.08
C ASP A 64 -21.78 13.78 1.47
N SER A 65 -22.19 13.06 2.50
CA SER A 65 -21.83 13.34 3.90
C SER A 65 -20.41 12.88 4.27
N ILE A 66 -19.74 12.10 3.41
CA ILE A 66 -18.41 11.56 3.71
C ILE A 66 -17.36 12.66 3.50
N PRO A 67 -16.55 13.00 4.52
CA PRO A 67 -15.48 13.97 4.36
C PRO A 67 -14.42 13.48 3.36
N THR A 68 -13.90 14.37 2.52
CA THR A 68 -12.82 14.05 1.57
C THR A 68 -11.56 13.55 2.27
N SER A 69 -11.33 13.93 3.52
CA SER A 69 -10.25 13.42 4.37
C SER A 69 -10.39 11.92 4.65
N ALA A 70 -11.61 11.43 4.86
CA ALA A 70 -11.89 10.01 5.05
C ALA A 70 -11.73 9.23 3.73
N ILE A 71 -12.17 9.82 2.61
CA ILE A 71 -11.96 9.24 1.27
C ILE A 71 -10.46 9.11 0.97
N GLY A 72 -9.65 10.13 1.31
CA GLY A 72 -8.19 10.10 1.17
C GLY A 72 -7.54 8.98 1.97
N LEU A 73 -7.93 8.80 3.23
CA LEU A 73 -7.45 7.68 4.06
C LEU A 73 -7.87 6.32 3.49
N TYR A 74 -9.13 6.17 3.09
CA TYR A 74 -9.64 4.94 2.49
C TYR A 74 -8.85 4.57 1.23
N THR A 75 -8.64 5.54 0.35
CA THR A 75 -7.83 5.35 -0.88
C THR A 75 -6.42 4.88 -0.55
N TYR A 76 -5.78 5.49 0.46
CA TYR A 76 -4.44 5.08 0.90
C TYR A 76 -4.41 3.63 1.40
N LEU A 77 -5.39 3.23 2.21
CA LEU A 77 -5.50 1.86 2.71
C LEU A 77 -5.76 0.86 1.58
N LYS A 78 -6.62 1.19 0.59
CA LYS A 78 -6.82 0.36 -0.61
C LYS A 78 -5.53 0.18 -1.40
N ARG A 79 -4.72 1.22 -1.55
CA ARG A 79 -3.41 1.14 -2.22
C ARG A 79 -2.43 0.25 -1.44
N LEU A 80 -2.40 0.37 -0.11
CA LEU A 80 -1.57 -0.47 0.75
C LEU A 80 -1.98 -1.95 0.65
N GLU A 81 -3.28 -2.23 0.76
CA GLU A 81 -3.86 -3.55 0.57
C GLU A 81 -3.44 -4.14 -0.78
N GLN A 82 -3.53 -3.35 -1.85
CA GLN A 82 -3.16 -3.79 -3.19
C GLN A 82 -1.67 -4.10 -3.31
N GLY A 83 -0.79 -3.26 -2.77
CA GLY A 83 0.66 -3.50 -2.79
C GLY A 83 1.04 -4.78 -2.03
N LEU A 84 0.40 -5.03 -0.88
CA LEU A 84 0.60 -6.27 -0.13
C LEU A 84 0.14 -7.49 -0.92
N LYS A 85 -1.03 -7.41 -1.58
CA LYS A 85 -1.51 -8.48 -2.48
C LYS A 85 -0.56 -8.73 -3.64
N GLN A 86 0.06 -7.70 -4.21
CA GLN A 86 1.05 -7.86 -5.28
C GLN A 86 2.28 -8.62 -4.81
N LEU A 87 2.80 -8.30 -3.62
CA LEU A 87 3.91 -9.03 -3.00
C LEU A 87 3.53 -10.49 -2.74
N MET A 88 2.35 -10.71 -2.16
CA MET A 88 1.76 -12.03 -1.91
C MET A 88 1.63 -12.87 -3.19
N CYS A 89 1.09 -12.28 -4.26
CA CYS A 89 0.97 -12.93 -5.56
C CYS A 89 2.33 -13.29 -6.15
N GLY A 90 3.33 -12.40 -6.03
CA GLY A 90 4.70 -12.66 -6.47
C GLY A 90 5.33 -13.86 -5.75
N ALA A 91 5.05 -14.02 -4.45
CA ALA A 91 5.48 -15.16 -3.66
C ALA A 91 4.56 -16.39 -3.77
N ARG A 92 3.48 -16.33 -4.57
CA ARG A 92 2.43 -17.37 -4.71
C ARG A 92 1.78 -17.75 -3.37
N LYS A 93 1.56 -16.77 -2.50
CA LYS A 93 1.00 -16.93 -1.14
C LYS A 93 -0.28 -16.14 -1.00
N PHE A 94 -1.42 -16.81 -0.83
CA PHE A 94 -2.75 -16.17 -0.90
C PHE A 94 -3.36 -15.79 0.45
N ALA A 95 -2.62 -16.01 1.55
CA ALA A 95 -2.99 -15.54 2.88
C ALA A 95 -1.74 -15.06 3.64
N LEU A 96 -1.94 -14.12 4.56
CA LEU A 96 -0.85 -13.48 5.32
C LEU A 96 -0.03 -14.48 6.15
N GLU A 97 -0.68 -15.52 6.67
CA GLU A 97 -0.05 -16.58 7.46
C GLU A 97 0.99 -17.40 6.70
N TYR A 98 0.92 -17.41 5.36
CA TYR A 98 1.90 -18.09 4.52
C TYR A 98 3.15 -17.24 4.27
N ILE A 99 3.11 -15.92 4.48
CA ILE A 99 4.30 -15.07 4.31
C ILE A 99 5.35 -15.41 5.37
N THR A 100 6.57 -15.70 4.91
CA THR A 100 7.73 -16.01 5.76
C THR A 100 8.86 -15.01 5.53
N ARG A 101 9.92 -15.11 6.33
CA ARG A 101 11.12 -14.26 6.17
C ARG A 101 11.89 -14.56 4.89
N ASP A 102 11.65 -15.71 4.28
CA ASP A 102 12.33 -16.17 3.06
C ASP A 102 11.71 -15.55 1.80
N ASP A 103 10.53 -14.92 1.91
CA ASP A 103 9.90 -14.18 0.80
C ASP A 103 10.54 -12.82 0.52
N ILE A 104 11.54 -12.42 1.33
CA ILE A 104 12.26 -11.16 1.18
C ILE A 104 13.76 -11.43 1.14
N SER A 105 14.48 -10.60 0.41
CA SER A 105 15.94 -10.68 0.30
C SER A 105 16.59 -9.34 0.66
N SER A 106 17.85 -9.42 1.12
CA SER A 106 18.68 -8.26 1.40
C SER A 106 19.34 -7.76 0.13
N LEU A 107 19.19 -6.47 -0.16
CA LEU A 107 19.85 -5.83 -1.31
C LEU A 107 21.33 -5.54 -1.08
N THR A 108 21.81 -5.59 0.16
CA THR A 108 23.23 -5.38 0.48
C THR A 108 23.74 -6.47 1.42
N ARG A 109 25.04 -6.77 1.33
CA ARG A 109 25.69 -7.75 2.23
C ARG A 109 25.61 -7.31 3.70
N LYS A 110 25.75 -6.01 3.98
CA LYS A 110 25.65 -5.47 5.35
C LYS A 110 24.25 -5.63 5.93
N SER A 111 23.21 -5.44 5.12
CA SER A 111 21.83 -5.74 5.55
C SER A 111 21.64 -7.23 5.83
N ALA A 112 22.24 -8.10 5.01
CA ALA A 112 22.17 -9.54 5.21
C ALA A 112 22.83 -9.97 6.52
N GLU A 113 24.05 -9.49 6.77
CA GLU A 113 24.82 -9.74 7.99
C GLU A 113 24.06 -9.32 9.25
N ILE A 114 23.48 -8.12 9.27
CA ILE A 114 22.80 -7.58 10.46
C ILE A 114 21.44 -8.25 10.68
N SER A 115 20.67 -8.49 9.61
CA SER A 115 19.29 -8.95 9.73
C SER A 115 19.12 -10.47 9.72
N GLY A 116 20.13 -11.21 9.24
CA GLY A 116 20.04 -12.63 8.91
C GLY A 116 19.14 -12.95 7.72
N ILE A 117 18.73 -11.95 6.92
CA ILE A 117 17.97 -12.16 5.68
C ILE A 117 18.96 -12.34 4.53
N ARG A 118 18.81 -13.41 3.74
CA ARG A 118 19.75 -13.81 2.69
C ARG A 118 20.01 -12.69 1.68
N TYR A 119 21.27 -12.57 1.23
CA TYR A 119 21.64 -11.61 0.19
C TYR A 119 21.00 -12.00 -1.15
N ILE A 120 20.58 -11.02 -1.94
CA ILE A 120 19.83 -11.26 -3.18
C ILE A 120 20.53 -12.20 -4.16
N MET A 121 21.86 -12.15 -4.26
CA MET A 121 22.65 -13.02 -5.15
C MET A 121 22.82 -14.45 -4.63
N GLU A 122 22.43 -14.71 -3.39
CA GLU A 122 22.54 -16.02 -2.74
C GLU A 122 21.16 -16.69 -2.58
N CYS A 123 20.09 -15.98 -2.93
CA CYS A 123 18.73 -16.52 -2.94
C CYS A 123 18.65 -17.75 -3.84
N ASP A 124 17.95 -18.78 -3.37
CA ASP A 124 17.74 -20.07 -4.07
C ASP A 124 19.02 -20.84 -4.45
N LYS A 125 20.20 -20.42 -4.01
CA LYS A 125 21.48 -21.09 -4.33
C LYS A 125 21.48 -22.57 -3.98
N GLU A 126 21.03 -22.91 -2.77
CA GLU A 126 20.94 -24.31 -2.31
C GLU A 126 20.00 -25.16 -3.17
N GLU A 127 18.92 -24.57 -3.67
CA GLU A 127 17.97 -25.28 -4.52
C GLU A 127 18.54 -25.47 -5.93
N ALA A 128 19.23 -24.45 -6.46
CA ALA A 128 19.94 -24.55 -7.73
C ALA A 128 21.05 -25.59 -7.68
N GLU A 129 21.82 -25.67 -6.58
CA GLU A 129 22.89 -26.68 -6.41
C GLU A 129 22.31 -28.10 -6.41
N LYS A 130 21.21 -28.36 -5.68
CA LYS A 130 20.54 -29.68 -5.70
C LYS A 130 20.10 -30.11 -7.11
N ILE A 131 19.57 -29.18 -7.90
CA ILE A 131 19.12 -29.47 -9.28
C ILE A 131 20.30 -29.80 -10.21
N LEU A 132 21.48 -29.24 -9.94
CA LEU A 132 22.69 -29.45 -10.75
C LEU A 132 23.47 -30.71 -10.38
N ASP A 133 23.34 -31.18 -9.13
CA ASP A 133 23.99 -32.39 -8.62
C ASP A 133 23.19 -33.69 -8.92
N ASP A 134 21.96 -33.56 -9.47
CA ASP A 134 21.15 -34.64 -10.06
C ASP A 134 21.45 -34.86 -11.56
#